data_AF-A0A4U9VXF0-F1
#
_entry.id   AF-A0A4U9VXF0-F1
#
_cell.length_a   1.000
_cell.length_b   1.000
_cell.length_c   1.000
_cell.angle_alpha   90.00
_cell.angle_beta   90.00
_cell.angle_gamma   90.00
#
_symmetry.space_group_name_H-M   'P 1'
#
loop_
_entity.id
_entity.type
_entity.pdbx_description
1 polymer ?
#
loop_
_entity_poly.entity_id
_entity_poly.type
_entity_poly.pdbx_seq_one_letter_code
_entity_poly.pdbx_strand_id
1 'polypeptide(L)'
;MLSAGSTVFTLSLTRPVWVRAYINEASLGSATPGTEVLIETDSRPGKPYHGKIGFVSPTAEFTPKSVETPDLRTDLVYRLRIIVNDADDALRQGMPVTVHFTQP
;
A
#
# COMPACT_ATOMS: atom_id res chain seq x y z
N MET A 1 -8.08 37.96 -8.12
CA MET A 1 -8.95 37.29 -9.10
C MET A 1 -8.44 35.87 -9.28
N LEU A 2 -9.32 34.86 -9.30
CA LEU A 2 -8.96 33.48 -9.62
C LEU A 2 -8.92 33.34 -11.15
N SER A 3 -7.82 32.80 -11.69
CA SER A 3 -7.71 32.51 -13.12
C SER A 3 -8.60 31.33 -13.50
N ALA A 4 -9.16 31.36 -14.72
CA ALA A 4 -9.88 30.20 -15.27
C ALA A 4 -8.99 28.95 -15.23
N GLY A 5 -9.55 27.83 -14.78
CA GLY A 5 -8.82 26.55 -14.63
C GLY A 5 -8.03 26.38 -13.33
N SER A 6 -8.02 27.37 -12.43
CA SER A 6 -7.40 27.21 -11.10
C SER A 6 -8.22 26.30 -10.18
N THR A 7 -7.54 25.43 -9.43
CA THR A 7 -8.19 24.60 -8.40
C THR A 7 -8.60 25.48 -7.23
N VAL A 8 -9.89 25.45 -6.87
CA VAL A 8 -10.44 26.26 -5.77
C VAL A 8 -10.42 25.49 -4.44
N PHE A 9 -10.52 24.15 -4.49
CA PHE A 9 -10.47 23.29 -3.32
C PHE A 9 -10.01 21.88 -3.70
N THR A 10 -9.32 21.21 -2.77
CA THR A 10 -8.95 19.80 -2.87
C THR A 10 -9.57 19.05 -1.69
N LEU A 11 -10.41 18.06 -1.97
CA LEU A 11 -11.00 17.18 -0.96
C LEU A 11 -10.27 15.84 -0.95
N SER A 12 -9.85 15.38 0.23
CA SER A 12 -9.30 14.04 0.42
C SER A 12 -10.21 13.24 1.34
N LEU A 13 -10.59 12.04 0.90
CA LEU A 13 -11.35 11.11 1.74
C LEU A 13 -10.42 10.48 2.77
N THR A 14 -10.85 10.49 4.02
CA THR A 14 -10.14 9.81 5.12
C THR A 14 -10.61 8.38 5.33
N ARG A 15 -11.75 7.98 4.74
CA ARG A 15 -12.31 6.62 4.84
C ARG A 15 -12.91 6.14 3.50
N PRO A 16 -12.83 4.83 3.20
CA PRO A 16 -12.05 3.82 3.92
C PRO A 16 -10.55 4.07 3.75
N VAL A 17 -9.76 3.76 4.79
CA VAL A 17 -8.30 3.76 4.69
C VAL A 17 -7.88 2.53 3.89
N TRP A 18 -6.92 2.72 2.99
CA TRP A 18 -6.34 1.62 2.22
C TRP A 18 -4.82 1.79 2.14
N VAL A 19 -4.13 0.65 2.13
CA VAL A 19 -2.68 0.57 2.00
C VAL A 19 -2.33 0.27 0.55
N ARG A 20 -1.36 1.05 0.03
CA ARG A 20 -0.65 0.74 -1.20
C ARG A 20 0.60 -0.05 -0.84
N ALA A 21 0.63 -1.33 -1.19
CA ALA A 21 1.80 -2.17 -1.00
C ALA A 21 2.31 -2.71 -2.33
N TYR A 22 3.52 -3.24 -2.33
CA TYR A 22 4.17 -3.83 -3.50
C TYR A 22 4.65 -5.23 -3.14
N ILE A 23 4.42 -6.18 -4.04
CA ILE A 23 4.89 -7.57 -3.91
C ILE A 23 5.71 -7.95 -5.13
N ASN A 24 6.78 -8.72 -4.94
CA ASN A 24 7.55 -9.24 -6.06
C ASN A 24 6.77 -10.33 -6.82
N GLU A 25 7.14 -10.56 -8.07
CA GLU A 25 6.52 -11.61 -8.91
C GLU A 25 6.54 -12.99 -8.23
N ALA A 26 7.66 -13.34 -7.59
CA ALA A 26 7.85 -14.64 -6.94
C ALA A 26 6.83 -14.91 -5.82
N SER A 27 6.38 -13.88 -5.09
CA SER A 27 5.40 -14.02 -4.01
C SER A 27 3.97 -13.67 -4.44
N LEU A 28 3.76 -13.31 -5.71
CA LEU A 28 2.46 -12.88 -6.23
C LEU A 28 1.36 -13.93 -6.02
N GLY A 29 1.71 -15.21 -6.05
CA GLY A 29 0.77 -16.32 -5.80
C GLY A 29 0.08 -16.27 -4.44
N SER A 30 0.71 -15.65 -3.43
CA SER A 30 0.12 -15.48 -2.09
C SER A 30 -0.81 -14.26 -2.00
N ALA A 31 -0.70 -13.33 -2.95
CA ALA A 31 -1.48 -12.10 -2.99
C ALA A 31 -2.69 -12.25 -3.91
N THR A 32 -3.74 -12.90 -3.43
CA THR A 32 -5.02 -13.00 -4.16
C THR A 32 -6.05 -12.02 -3.61
N PRO A 33 -6.93 -11.43 -4.45
CA PRO A 33 -8.06 -10.66 -3.94
C PRO A 33 -8.88 -11.49 -2.95
N GLY A 34 -9.13 -10.92 -1.78
CA GLY A 34 -9.83 -11.60 -0.70
C GLY A 34 -8.92 -12.11 0.43
N THR A 35 -7.61 -12.22 0.21
CA THR A 35 -6.64 -12.64 1.23
C THR A 35 -6.63 -11.67 2.41
N GLU A 36 -6.68 -12.21 3.62
CA GLU A 36 -6.55 -11.45 4.86
C GLU A 36 -5.07 -11.20 5.19
N VAL A 37 -4.75 -10.01 5.68
CA VAL A 37 -3.39 -9.58 6.01
C VAL A 37 -3.39 -8.79 7.31
N LEU A 38 -2.24 -8.78 7.98
CA LEU A 38 -1.97 -7.91 9.12
C LEU A 38 -1.16 -6.70 8.66
N ILE A 39 -1.47 -5.54 9.22
CA ILE A 39 -0.82 -4.27 8.89
C ILE A 39 -0.22 -3.72 10.16
N GLU A 40 1.09 -3.66 10.23
CA GLU A 40 1.84 -3.10 11.35
C GLU A 40 2.32 -1.68 11.04
N THR A 41 2.41 -0.87 12.10
CA THR A 41 2.93 0.49 12.04
C THR A 41 3.88 0.73 13.21
N ASP A 42 4.96 1.46 12.99
CA ASP A 42 5.96 1.74 14.03
C ASP A 42 5.37 2.49 15.24
N SER A 43 4.32 3.28 15.02
CA SER A 43 3.64 4.04 16.08
C SER A 43 2.76 3.19 17.00
N ARG A 44 2.52 1.92 16.66
CA ARG A 44 1.59 1.03 17.38
C ARG A 44 2.12 -0.42 17.44
N PRO A 45 3.28 -0.65 18.08
CA PRO A 45 3.92 -1.97 18.11
C PRO A 45 3.03 -3.02 18.80
N GLY A 46 2.97 -4.22 18.22
CA GLY A 46 2.23 -5.36 18.79
C GLY A 46 0.70 -5.26 18.70
N LYS A 47 0.16 -4.29 17.97
CA LYS A 47 -1.29 -4.16 17.73
C LYS A 47 -1.55 -3.90 16.24
N PRO A 48 -1.43 -4.95 15.38
CA PRO A 48 -1.67 -4.81 13.95
C PRO A 48 -3.12 -4.45 13.66
N TYR A 49 -3.33 -3.76 12.55
CA TYR A 49 -4.65 -3.63 11.92
C TYR A 49 -4.93 -4.84 11.04
N HIS A 50 -6.21 -5.11 10.80
CA HIS A 50 -6.67 -6.17 9.92
C HIS A 50 -7.01 -5.59 8.56
N GLY A 51 -6.46 -6.20 7.51
CA GLY A 51 -6.69 -5.76 6.14
C GLY A 51 -7.08 -6.90 5.22
N LYS A 52 -7.73 -6.54 4.12
CA LYS A 52 -8.09 -7.48 3.05
C LYS A 52 -7.57 -6.98 1.71
N ILE A 53 -6.93 -7.86 0.94
CA ILE A 53 -6.51 -7.51 -0.43
C ILE A 53 -7.76 -7.26 -1.27
N GLY A 54 -7.98 -6.01 -1.67
CA GLY A 54 -9.10 -5.60 -2.52
C GLY A 54 -8.76 -5.61 -4.00
N PHE A 55 -7.49 -5.43 -4.36
CA PHE A 55 -7.04 -5.42 -5.74
C PHE A 55 -5.55 -5.74 -5.86
N VAL A 56 -5.21 -6.45 -6.94
CA VAL A 56 -3.85 -6.77 -7.36
C VAL A 56 -3.69 -6.25 -8.79
N SER A 57 -2.70 -5.39 -9.03
CA SER A 57 -2.44 -4.85 -10.37
C SER A 57 -2.13 -5.99 -11.34
N PRO A 58 -2.72 -6.03 -12.55
CA PRO A 58 -2.31 -6.96 -13.59
C PRO A 58 -1.00 -6.53 -14.28
N THR A 59 -0.59 -5.28 -14.09
CA THR A 59 0.61 -4.70 -14.68
C THR A 59 1.69 -4.57 -13.62
N ALA A 60 2.87 -5.10 -13.93
CA ALA A 60 4.06 -4.90 -13.11
C ALA A 60 4.60 -3.46 -13.24
N GLU A 61 5.04 -2.92 -12.12
CA GLU A 61 5.78 -1.67 -12.02
C GLU A 61 7.26 -2.01 -11.71
N PHE A 62 8.20 -1.20 -12.18
CA PHE A 62 9.60 -1.36 -11.77
C PHE A 62 9.79 -0.94 -10.31
N THR A 63 10.63 -1.64 -9.56
CA THR A 63 10.94 -1.26 -8.18
C THR A 63 11.48 0.18 -8.15
N PRO A 64 10.86 1.09 -7.38
CA PRO A 64 11.39 2.44 -7.24
C PRO A 64 12.59 2.38 -6.29
N LYS A 65 13.81 2.20 -6.82
CA LYS A 65 15.05 2.43 -6.08
C LYS A 65 15.91 3.48 -6.78
N SER A 66 16.40 4.44 -6.01
CA SER A 66 17.49 5.32 -6.44
C SER A 66 18.75 4.47 -6.56
N VAL A 67 19.33 4.43 -7.75
CA VAL A 67 20.41 3.50 -8.12
C VAL A 67 21.76 4.13 -7.74
N GLU A 68 22.51 3.52 -6.82
CA GLU A 68 23.90 3.94 -6.51
C GLU A 68 24.97 2.98 -7.05
N THR A 69 24.60 1.81 -7.58
CA THR A 69 25.56 0.89 -8.23
C THR A 69 24.95 0.17 -9.45
N PRO A 70 25.75 -0.17 -10.49
CA PRO A 70 25.29 -0.79 -11.74
C PRO A 70 24.55 -2.14 -11.60
N ASP A 71 24.75 -2.84 -10.47
CA ASP A 71 24.21 -4.18 -10.23
C ASP A 71 22.81 -4.21 -9.60
N LEU A 72 22.23 -3.06 -9.22
CA LEU A 72 20.86 -2.99 -8.68
C LEU A 72 19.83 -3.11 -9.81
N ARG A 73 19.62 -4.35 -10.27
CA ARG A 73 18.67 -4.70 -11.32
C ARG A 73 17.22 -4.54 -10.86
N THR A 74 16.43 -4.13 -11.84
CA THR A 74 15.01 -3.83 -11.80
C THR A 74 14.17 -5.09 -11.56
N ASP A 75 13.73 -5.30 -10.31
CA ASP A 75 12.75 -6.34 -10.02
C ASP A 75 11.34 -5.82 -10.32
N LEU A 76 10.56 -6.62 -11.04
CA LEU A 76 9.15 -6.35 -11.28
C LEU A 76 8.37 -6.50 -9.97
N VAL A 77 7.57 -5.50 -9.65
CA VAL A 77 6.66 -5.51 -8.51
C VAL A 77 5.23 -5.26 -8.92
N TYR A 78 4.31 -5.88 -8.23
CA TYR A 78 2.87 -5.74 -8.46
C TYR A 78 2.27 -4.93 -7.32
N ARG A 79 1.50 -3.90 -7.68
CA ARG A 79 0.82 -3.04 -6.71
C ARG A 79 -0.38 -3.76 -6.12
N LEU A 80 -0.44 -3.78 -4.80
CA LEU A 80 -1.58 -4.24 -4.01
C LEU A 80 -2.35 -3.04 -3.47
N ARG A 81 -3.68 -3.14 -3.47
CA ARG A 81 -4.56 -2.27 -2.69
C ARG A 81 -5.22 -3.11 -1.61
N ILE A 82 -4.88 -2.81 -0.36
CA ILE A 82 -5.39 -3.51 0.82
C ILE A 82 -6.35 -2.56 1.53
N ILE A 83 -7.59 -2.98 1.76
CA ILE A 83 -8.57 -2.20 2.53
C ILE A 83 -8.35 -2.52 4.00
N VAL A 84 -8.26 -1.48 4.84
CA VAL A 84 -8.12 -1.64 6.29
C VAL A 84 -9.50 -1.69 6.92
N ASN A 85 -9.78 -2.77 7.66
CA ASN A 85 -11.11 -3.06 8.20
C ASN A 85 -11.38 -2.30 9.51
N ASP A 86 -10.34 -2.11 10.33
CA ASP A 86 -10.39 -1.57 11.69
C ASP A 86 -9.53 -0.31 11.85
N ALA A 87 -9.45 0.51 10.80
CA ALA A 87 -8.70 1.77 10.82
C ALA A 87 -9.27 2.77 11.85
N ASP A 88 -8.37 3.34 12.65
CA ASP A 88 -8.67 4.44 13.57
C ASP A 88 -7.88 5.71 13.19
N ASP A 89 -8.01 6.76 13.99
CA ASP A 89 -7.38 8.06 13.72
C ASP A 89 -5.84 8.06 13.93
N ALA A 90 -5.25 6.96 14.39
CA ALA A 90 -3.80 6.82 14.48
C ALA A 90 -3.19 6.40 13.13
N LEU A 91 -3.98 5.79 12.23
CA LEU A 91 -3.52 5.43 10.89
C LEU A 91 -3.78 6.58 9.90
N ARG A 92 -2.73 7.37 9.61
CA ARG A 92 -2.79 8.56 8.74
C ARG A 92 -2.32 8.26 7.32
N GLN A 93 -2.83 9.03 6.37
CA GLN A 93 -2.39 8.99 4.98
C GLN A 93 -0.89 9.31 4.89
N GLY A 94 -0.16 8.51 4.11
CA GLY A 94 1.29 8.67 3.91
C GLY A 94 2.14 7.97 4.96
N MET A 95 1.55 7.38 6.01
CA MET A 95 2.31 6.59 6.97
C MET A 95 2.90 5.33 6.31
N PRO A 96 4.18 5.02 6.58
CA PRO A 96 4.75 3.73 6.21
C PRO A 96 4.13 2.64 7.07
N VAL A 97 3.91 1.47 6.45
CA VAL A 97 3.34 0.29 7.11
C VAL A 97 4.05 -0.95 6.61
N THR A 98 4.07 -1.99 7.44
CA THR A 98 4.53 -3.32 7.07
C THR A 98 3.32 -4.24 6.93
N VAL A 99 3.24 -4.98 5.83
CA VAL A 99 2.16 -5.92 5.56
C VAL A 99 2.66 -7.34 5.77
N HIS A 100 1.96 -8.10 6.60
CA HIS A 100 2.23 -9.50 6.85
C HIS A 100 1.06 -10.34 6.33
N PHE A 101 1.37 -11.36 5.53
CA PHE A 101 0.38 -12.36 5.14
C PHE A 101 0.01 -13.21 6.38
N THR A 102 -1.28 -13.50 6.55
CA THR A 102 -1.78 -14.20 7.75
C THR A 102 -1.60 -15.72 7.74
N GLN A 103 -0.94 -16.31 6.74
CA GLN A 103 -0.82 -17.76 6.65
C GLN A 103 0.54 -18.29 7.06
N PRO A 104 0.58 -19.49 7.66
CA PRO A 104 1.83 -20.20 7.94
C PRO A 104 2.60 -20.53 6.66
#